data_AF-A0A7X2MZU6-F1
#
_entry.id   AF-A0A7X2MZU6-F1
#
_cell.length_a   1.000
_cell.length_b   1.000
_cell.length_c   1.000
_cell.angle_alpha   90.00
_cell.angle_beta   90.00
_cell.angle_gamma   90.00
#
_symmetry.space_group_name_H-M   'P 1'
#
loop_
_entity.id
_entity.type
_entity.pdbx_description
1 polymer ?
#
loop_
_entity_poly.entity_id
_entity_poly.type
_entity_poly.pdbx_seq_one_letter_code
_entity_poly.pdbx_strand_id
1 'polypeptide(L)'
;MIDNLPEPSAVSLDDKDKINAALDAYGALTDSEKSLVYNYDKLASDEQVLNDLVKKDNDKKAAKAVTDMISSLPDPITLKDEEAVNKARAAYDKLTDDQKALVENYDVLVKAMKTIDDLKKQAKDDPNGPTNPGQPNNPGQSSSQGNGSTRSSS
;
A
#
# COMPACT_ATOMS: atom_id res chain seq x y z
N MET A 1 43.24 2.31 10.33
CA MET A 1 41.82 2.67 10.54
C MET A 1 40.92 1.82 9.65
N ILE A 2 41.27 1.62 8.37
CA ILE A 2 40.57 0.70 7.46
C ILE A 2 40.78 -0.78 7.84
N ASP A 3 41.95 -1.17 8.38
CA ASP A 3 42.23 -2.57 8.77
C ASP A 3 41.36 -3.09 9.93
N ASN A 4 40.69 -2.20 10.67
CA ASN A 4 39.79 -2.58 11.76
C ASN A 4 38.30 -2.61 11.34
N LEU A 5 38.01 -2.34 10.06
CA LEU A 5 36.66 -2.47 9.52
C LEU A 5 36.31 -3.96 9.31
N PRO A 6 35.02 -4.34 9.39
CA PRO A 6 34.59 -5.70 9.06
C PRO A 6 35.03 -6.10 7.65
N GLU A 7 35.22 -7.39 7.38
CA GLU A 7 35.39 -7.85 6.00
C GLU A 7 34.12 -7.57 5.17
N PRO A 8 34.21 -7.35 3.84
CA PRO A 8 33.05 -7.05 3.01
C PRO A 8 31.90 -8.06 3.14
N SER A 9 32.24 -9.34 3.35
CA SER A 9 31.26 -10.42 3.56
C SER A 9 30.55 -10.39 4.93
N ALA A 10 31.05 -9.58 5.86
CA ALA A 10 30.57 -9.45 7.23
C ALA A 10 29.98 -8.05 7.54
N VAL A 11 30.00 -7.13 6.57
CA VAL A 11 29.41 -5.79 6.71
C VAL A 11 27.94 -5.90 7.06
N SER A 12 27.52 -5.10 8.04
CA SER A 12 26.15 -5.00 8.50
C SER A 12 25.69 -3.55 8.60
N LEU A 13 24.40 -3.32 8.87
CA LEU A 13 23.87 -1.97 9.08
C LEU A 13 24.46 -1.28 10.34
N ASP A 14 24.94 -2.05 11.32
CA ASP A 14 25.57 -1.53 12.54
C ASP A 14 26.98 -0.98 12.28
N ASP A 15 27.59 -1.33 11.15
CA ASP A 15 28.93 -0.85 10.77
C ASP A 15 28.90 0.50 10.05
N LYS A 16 27.69 1.04 9.80
CA LYS A 16 27.47 2.29 9.05
C LYS A 16 28.35 3.44 9.54
N ASP A 17 28.37 3.69 10.85
CA ASP A 17 29.13 4.81 11.41
C ASP A 17 30.64 4.60 11.29
N LYS A 18 31.12 3.36 11.39
CA LYS A 18 32.54 3.03 11.26
C LYS A 18 33.02 3.18 9.82
N ILE A 19 32.24 2.70 8.85
CA ILE A 19 32.55 2.80 7.43
C ILE A 19 32.53 4.27 6.99
N ASN A 20 31.51 5.04 7.39
CA ASN A 20 31.44 6.48 7.10
C ASN A 20 32.62 7.24 7.70
N ALA A 21 32.97 6.97 8.96
CA ALA A 21 34.13 7.60 9.60
C ALA A 21 35.45 7.28 8.86
N ALA A 22 35.59 6.07 8.32
CA ALA A 22 36.76 5.70 7.51
C ALA A 22 36.75 6.37 6.12
N LEU A 23 35.59 6.52 5.47
CA LEU A 23 35.43 7.28 4.22
C LEU A 23 35.77 8.75 4.42
N ASP A 24 35.27 9.37 5.49
CA ASP A 24 35.56 10.77 5.83
C ASP A 24 37.05 10.98 6.13
N ALA A 25 37.65 10.07 6.93
CA ALA A 25 39.07 10.11 7.23
C ALA A 25 39.93 9.95 5.97
N TYR A 26 39.57 9.03 5.07
CA TYR A 26 40.24 8.88 3.78
C TYR A 26 40.05 10.12 2.90
N GLY A 27 38.84 10.67 2.84
CA GLY A 27 38.50 11.87 2.06
C GLY A 27 39.32 13.09 2.47
N ALA A 28 39.62 13.23 3.77
CA ALA A 28 40.42 14.31 4.35
C ALA A 28 41.93 14.22 4.08
N LEU A 29 42.43 13.08 3.58
CA LEU A 29 43.85 12.92 3.24
C LEU A 29 44.24 13.70 1.99
N THR A 30 45.50 14.13 1.95
CA THR A 30 46.14 14.67 0.73
C THR A 30 46.36 13.56 -0.31
N ASP A 31 46.55 13.92 -1.57
CA ASP A 31 46.79 12.94 -2.64
C ASP A 31 48.01 12.06 -2.39
N SER A 32 49.08 12.64 -1.83
CA SER A 32 50.28 11.90 -1.42
C SER A 32 49.99 10.89 -0.32
N GLU A 33 49.17 11.24 0.66
CA GLU A 33 48.77 10.33 1.75
C GLU A 33 47.83 9.24 1.25
N LYS A 34 46.86 9.58 0.38
CA LYS A 34 45.96 8.60 -0.26
C LYS A 34 46.74 7.56 -1.05
N SER A 35 47.81 7.98 -1.73
CA SER A 35 48.70 7.07 -2.49
C SER A 35 49.41 6.03 -1.61
N LEU A 36 49.46 6.23 -0.29
CA LEU A 36 50.03 5.30 0.69
C LEU A 36 48.98 4.38 1.33
N VAL A 37 47.69 4.56 1.02
CA VAL A 37 46.58 3.75 1.56
C VAL A 37 46.27 2.60 0.61
N TYR A 38 46.96 1.48 0.78
CA TYR A 38 46.84 0.31 -0.10
C TYR A 38 45.54 -0.51 0.10
N ASN A 39 44.80 -0.28 1.19
CA ASN A 39 43.58 -1.02 1.54
C ASN A 39 42.29 -0.24 1.19
N TYR A 40 42.38 0.80 0.37
CA TYR A 40 41.21 1.57 -0.04
C TYR A 40 40.15 0.72 -0.77
N ASP A 41 40.56 -0.26 -1.58
CA ASP A 41 39.62 -1.16 -2.28
C ASP A 41 38.70 -1.91 -1.32
N LYS A 42 39.19 -2.25 -0.13
CA LYS A 42 38.38 -2.84 0.94
C LYS A 42 37.33 -1.85 1.43
N LEU A 43 37.72 -0.61 1.73
CA LEU A 43 36.81 0.43 2.17
C LEU A 43 35.72 0.72 1.11
N ALA A 44 36.09 0.76 -0.17
CA ALA A 44 35.14 0.94 -1.27
C ALA A 44 34.16 -0.24 -1.39
N SER A 45 34.65 -1.47 -1.19
CA SER A 45 33.80 -2.67 -1.16
C SER A 45 32.84 -2.66 0.04
N ASP A 46 33.33 -2.28 1.22
CA ASP A 46 32.53 -2.16 2.44
C ASP A 46 31.41 -1.10 2.25
N GLU A 47 31.72 0.04 1.62
CA GLU A 47 30.73 1.08 1.27
C GLU A 47 29.65 0.56 0.32
N GLN A 48 30.03 -0.18 -0.74
CA GLN A 48 29.07 -0.75 -1.68
C GLN A 48 28.12 -1.74 -1.00
N VAL A 49 28.65 -2.66 -0.19
CA VAL A 49 27.82 -3.63 0.54
C VAL A 49 26.88 -2.92 1.52
N LEU A 50 27.37 -1.90 2.23
CA LEU A 50 26.55 -1.11 3.13
C LEU A 50 25.40 -0.40 2.38
N ASN A 51 25.68 0.20 1.23
CA ASN A 51 24.66 0.87 0.41
C ASN A 51 23.58 -0.11 -0.07
N ASP A 52 23.97 -1.31 -0.49
CA ASP A 52 23.02 -2.37 -0.88
C ASP A 52 22.16 -2.84 0.30
N LEU A 53 22.76 -3.01 1.49
CA LEU A 53 22.04 -3.36 2.71
C LEU A 53 21.02 -2.27 3.10
N VAL A 54 21.43 -1.00 3.04
CA VAL A 54 20.56 0.15 3.33
C VAL A 54 19.40 0.20 2.32
N LYS A 55 19.67 0.00 1.02
CA LYS A 55 18.62 -0.06 0.00
C LYS A 55 17.64 -1.19 0.32
N LYS A 56 18.13 -2.40 0.57
CA LYS A 56 17.30 -3.58 0.84
C LYS A 56 16.45 -3.41 2.10
N ASP A 57 16.99 -2.80 3.16
CA ASP A 57 16.25 -2.51 4.38
C ASP A 57 15.14 -1.47 4.15
N ASN A 58 15.44 -0.40 3.40
CA ASN A 58 14.44 0.60 3.02
C ASN A 58 13.32 0.01 2.14
N ASP A 59 13.68 -0.83 1.17
CA ASP A 59 12.72 -1.50 0.29
C ASP A 59 11.77 -2.40 1.10
N LYS A 60 12.32 -3.18 2.03
CA LYS A 60 11.52 -4.01 2.96
C LYS A 60 10.61 -3.17 3.84
N LYS A 61 11.07 -2.04 4.38
CA LYS A 61 10.26 -1.15 5.22
C LYS A 61 9.10 -0.54 4.43
N ALA A 62 9.35 -0.09 3.19
CA ALA A 62 8.32 0.47 2.33
C ALA A 62 7.25 -0.58 1.98
N ALA A 63 7.67 -1.79 1.58
CA ALA A 63 6.76 -2.89 1.29
C ALA A 63 5.97 -3.34 2.53
N LYS A 64 6.62 -3.40 3.70
CA LYS A 64 5.97 -3.74 4.97
C LYS A 64 4.87 -2.72 5.32
N ALA A 65 5.12 -1.43 5.16
CA ALA A 65 4.12 -0.41 5.44
C ALA A 65 2.84 -0.62 4.61
N VAL A 66 2.97 -0.97 3.32
CA VAL A 66 1.82 -1.30 2.47
C VAL A 66 1.19 -2.64 2.86
N THR A 67 1.99 -3.65 3.17
CA THR A 67 1.51 -4.96 3.64
C THR A 67 0.67 -4.82 4.91
N ASP A 68 1.10 -3.98 5.86
CA ASP A 68 0.38 -3.69 7.10
C ASP A 68 -0.94 -2.93 6.82
N MET A 69 -0.93 -1.97 5.88
CA MET A 69 -2.16 -1.26 5.46
C MET A 69 -3.18 -2.24 4.86
N ILE A 70 -2.74 -3.14 3.98
CA ILE A 70 -3.61 -4.16 3.36
C ILE A 70 -4.14 -5.13 4.42
N SER A 71 -3.29 -5.55 5.37
CA SER A 71 -3.68 -6.46 6.46
C SER A 71 -4.66 -5.84 7.46
N SER A 72 -4.70 -4.50 7.52
CA SER A 72 -5.62 -3.75 8.39
C SER A 72 -6.98 -3.48 7.74
N LEU A 73 -7.18 -3.88 6.47
CA LEU A 73 -8.47 -3.74 5.80
C LEU A 73 -9.51 -4.67 6.47
N PRO A 74 -10.74 -4.20 6.72
CA PRO A 74 -11.78 -5.02 7.32
C PRO A 74 -12.17 -6.23 6.46
N ASP A 75 -12.64 -7.28 7.11
CA ASP A 75 -13.31 -8.42 6.48
C ASP A 75 -14.58 -8.75 7.29
N PRO A 76 -15.80 -8.54 6.75
CA PRO A 76 -16.10 -8.15 5.36
C PRO A 76 -15.85 -6.67 5.06
N ILE A 77 -15.45 -6.38 3.81
CA ILE A 77 -15.36 -5.02 3.25
C ILE A 77 -16.76 -4.43 3.06
N THR A 78 -16.95 -3.17 3.43
CA THR A 78 -18.18 -2.39 3.22
C THR A 78 -17.90 -1.10 2.46
N LEU A 79 -18.94 -0.39 2.00
CA LEU A 79 -18.78 0.91 1.32
C LEU A 79 -18.07 1.98 2.18
N LYS A 80 -18.12 1.88 3.51
CA LYS A 80 -17.42 2.81 4.42
C LYS A 80 -15.89 2.65 4.35
N ASP A 81 -15.41 1.50 3.89
CA ASP A 81 -13.99 1.16 3.84
C ASP A 81 -13.32 1.60 2.54
N GLU A 82 -14.08 2.18 1.60
CA GLU A 82 -13.58 2.65 0.30
C GLU A 82 -12.33 3.54 0.45
N GLU A 83 -12.35 4.48 1.39
CA GLU A 83 -11.22 5.39 1.59
C GLU A 83 -9.96 4.63 2.03
N ALA A 84 -10.11 3.63 2.90
CA ALA A 84 -8.99 2.79 3.36
C ALA A 84 -8.42 1.94 2.22
N VAL A 85 -9.29 1.33 1.41
CA VAL A 85 -8.90 0.55 0.22
C VAL A 85 -8.17 1.44 -0.80
N ASN A 86 -8.68 2.64 -1.06
CA ASN A 86 -8.05 3.59 -1.97
C ASN A 86 -6.69 4.09 -1.45
N LYS A 87 -6.55 4.30 -0.14
CA LYS A 87 -5.26 4.64 0.49
C LYS A 87 -4.23 3.52 0.34
N ALA A 88 -4.63 2.27 0.62
CA ALA A 88 -3.76 1.11 0.43
C ALA A 88 -3.33 0.95 -1.04
N ARG A 89 -4.26 1.13 -1.98
CA ARG A 89 -3.96 1.16 -3.41
C ARG A 89 -2.97 2.26 -3.78
N ALA A 90 -3.23 3.50 -3.37
CA ALA A 90 -2.36 4.61 -3.69
C ALA A 90 -0.95 4.45 -3.07
N ALA A 91 -0.84 3.82 -1.90
CA ALA A 91 0.43 3.49 -1.28
C ALA A 91 1.18 2.41 -2.08
N TYR A 92 0.49 1.34 -2.49
CA TYR A 92 1.05 0.30 -3.35
C TYR A 92 1.52 0.85 -4.70
N ASP A 93 0.71 1.69 -5.35
CA ASP A 93 1.03 2.24 -6.68
C ASP A 93 2.31 3.11 -6.67
N LYS A 94 2.65 3.72 -5.53
CA LYS A 94 3.87 4.52 -5.32
C LYS A 94 5.14 3.71 -5.07
N LEU A 95 5.01 2.42 -4.76
CA LEU A 95 6.17 1.55 -4.56
C LEU A 95 6.92 1.34 -5.88
N THR A 96 8.23 1.16 -5.78
CA THR A 96 9.04 0.67 -6.90
C THR A 96 8.72 -0.80 -7.21
N ASP A 97 9.16 -1.31 -8.36
CA ASP A 97 8.90 -2.71 -8.73
C ASP A 97 9.57 -3.69 -7.76
N ASP A 98 10.80 -3.40 -7.32
CA ASP A 98 11.51 -4.17 -6.27
C ASP A 98 10.70 -4.21 -4.96
N GLN A 99 10.10 -3.08 -4.57
CA GLN A 99 9.29 -2.97 -3.36
C GLN A 99 7.94 -3.68 -3.50
N LYS A 100 7.29 -3.58 -4.66
CA LYS A 100 6.03 -4.29 -4.96
C LYS A 100 6.21 -5.80 -4.89
N ALA A 101 7.34 -6.31 -5.37
CA ALA A 101 7.68 -7.73 -5.30
C ALA A 101 7.78 -8.27 -3.87
N LEU A 102 7.96 -7.39 -2.87
CA LEU A 102 8.01 -7.74 -1.44
C LEU A 102 6.64 -7.66 -0.75
N VAL A 103 5.57 -7.22 -1.44
CA VAL A 103 4.21 -7.14 -0.88
C VAL A 103 3.47 -8.44 -1.17
N GLU A 104 3.49 -9.36 -0.20
CA GLU A 104 2.97 -10.73 -0.39
C GLU A 104 1.44 -10.85 -0.40
N ASN A 105 0.72 -9.84 0.10
CA ASN A 105 -0.73 -9.86 0.28
C ASN A 105 -1.51 -8.99 -0.73
N TYR A 106 -0.90 -8.64 -1.86
CA TYR A 106 -1.54 -7.78 -2.87
C TYR A 106 -2.91 -8.29 -3.36
N ASP A 107 -3.12 -9.61 -3.43
CA ASP A 107 -4.40 -10.20 -3.82
C ASP A 107 -5.58 -9.81 -2.89
N VAL A 108 -5.30 -9.54 -1.60
CA VAL A 108 -6.31 -9.05 -0.65
C VAL A 108 -6.79 -7.67 -1.06
N LEU A 109 -5.87 -6.78 -1.45
CA LEU A 109 -6.19 -5.44 -1.94
C LEU A 109 -7.03 -5.50 -3.23
N VAL A 110 -6.66 -6.37 -4.17
CA VAL A 110 -7.42 -6.58 -5.42
C VAL A 110 -8.86 -7.02 -5.14
N LYS A 111 -9.04 -7.98 -4.21
CA LYS A 111 -10.38 -8.44 -3.80
C LYS A 111 -11.17 -7.31 -3.13
N ALA A 112 -10.54 -6.56 -2.22
CA ALA A 112 -11.20 -5.45 -1.53
C ALA A 112 -11.69 -4.37 -2.50
N MET A 113 -10.84 -3.99 -3.48
CA MET A 113 -11.21 -3.06 -4.55
C MET A 113 -12.41 -3.57 -5.36
N LYS A 114 -12.40 -4.86 -5.75
CA LYS A 114 -13.52 -5.47 -6.47
C LYS A 114 -14.81 -5.46 -5.64
N THR A 115 -14.73 -5.77 -4.35
CA THR A 115 -15.89 -5.74 -3.45
C THR A 115 -16.50 -4.34 -3.36
N ILE A 116 -15.68 -3.28 -3.23
CA ILE A 116 -16.16 -1.89 -3.26
C ILE A 116 -16.90 -1.57 -4.57
N ASP A 117 -16.34 -1.95 -5.72
CA ASP A 117 -16.96 -1.71 -7.01
C ASP A 117 -18.30 -2.44 -7.17
N ASP A 118 -18.38 -3.68 -6.70
CA ASP A 118 -19.61 -4.48 -6.74
C ASP A 118 -20.69 -3.91 -5.79
N LEU A 119 -20.32 -3.49 -4.58
CA LEU A 119 -21.23 -2.83 -3.63
C LEU A 119 -21.78 -1.50 -4.19
N LYS A 120 -20.95 -0.72 -4.89
CA LYS A 120 -21.37 0.54 -5.53
C LYS A 120 -22.37 0.31 -6.67
N LYS A 121 -22.24 -0.78 -7.42
CA LYS A 121 -23.19 -1.14 -8.49
C LYS A 121 -24.54 -1.54 -7.88
N GLN A 122 -24.51 -2.42 -6.87
CA GLN A 122 -25.72 -2.85 -6.16
C GLN A 122 -26.50 -1.67 -5.56
N ALA A 123 -25.80 -0.68 -4.98
CA ALA A 123 -26.43 0.52 -4.44
C ALA A 123 -27.06 1.45 -5.50
N LYS A 124 -26.67 1.34 -6.78
CA LYS A 124 -27.22 2.13 -7.90
C LYS A 124 -28.36 1.41 -8.61
N ASP A 125 -28.31 0.08 -8.66
CA ASP A 125 -29.31 -0.76 -9.32
C ASP A 125 -30.57 -0.97 -8.45
N ASP A 126 -30.52 -0.59 -7.16
CA ASP A 126 -31.68 -0.57 -6.26
C ASP A 126 -32.11 0.87 -5.91
N PRO A 127 -33.05 1.48 -6.67
CA PRO A 127 -33.63 2.77 -6.31
C PRO A 127 -34.57 2.72 -5.08
N ASN A 128 -34.71 1.57 -4.38
CA ASN A 128 -35.65 1.35 -3.27
C ASN A 128 -35.15 0.39 -2.16
N GLY A 129 -33.85 0.33 -1.84
CA GLY A 129 -33.35 -0.54 -0.75
C GLY A 129 -33.32 0.13 0.63
N PRO A 130 -33.38 -0.64 1.75
CA PRO A 130 -34.44 -1.57 2.13
C PRO A 130 -35.65 -0.80 2.72
N THR A 131 -36.87 -1.25 2.43
CA THR A 131 -38.03 -0.79 3.20
C THR A 131 -37.87 -1.23 4.67
N ASN A 132 -37.86 -0.23 5.55
CA ASN A 132 -37.93 -0.38 7.00
C ASN A 132 -39.07 -1.34 7.40
N PRO A 133 -38.83 -2.47 8.10
CA PRO A 133 -39.87 -3.42 8.49
C PRO A 133 -40.65 -2.94 9.73
N GLY A 134 -41.15 -1.70 9.69
CA GLY A 134 -41.73 -1.01 10.85
C GLY A 134 -42.99 -0.18 10.58
N GLN A 135 -43.59 -0.21 9.39
CA GLN A 135 -44.84 0.51 9.13
C GLN A 135 -46.01 -0.45 8.87
N PRO A 136 -47.08 -0.43 9.68
CA PRO A 136 -48.25 -1.28 9.47
C PRO A 136 -48.95 -0.92 8.16
N ASN A 137 -49.23 -1.94 7.34
CA ASN A 137 -50.05 -1.83 6.14
C ASN A 137 -51.43 -1.24 6.48
N ASN A 138 -51.80 -0.14 5.82
CA ASN A 138 -53.17 0.36 5.81
C ASN A 138 -53.77 0.16 4.40
N PRO A 139 -54.71 -0.79 4.20
CA PRO A 139 -55.33 -1.03 2.90
C PRO A 139 -56.51 -0.08 2.72
N GLY A 140 -56.31 1.00 1.98
CA GLY A 140 -57.41 1.89 1.66
C GLY A 140 -57.03 2.97 0.66
N GLN A 141 -57.00 2.62 -0.62
CA GLN A 141 -57.36 3.56 -1.68
C GLN A 141 -57.81 2.81 -2.94
N SER A 142 -59.13 2.82 -3.11
CA SER A 142 -59.88 2.32 -4.26
C SER A 142 -59.63 3.18 -5.49
N SER A 143 -59.53 2.47 -6.62
CA SER A 143 -59.40 2.89 -8.00
C SER A 143 -60.31 4.04 -8.45
N SER A 144 -59.72 4.98 -9.21
CA SER A 144 -60.40 5.91 -10.10
C SER A 144 -59.84 5.71 -11.51
N GLN A 145 -60.68 5.24 -12.45
CA GLN A 145 -60.81 5.70 -13.84
C GLN A 145 -61.50 4.64 -14.71
N GLY A 146 -62.44 5.09 -15.57
CA GLY A 146 -62.92 4.29 -16.71
C GLY A 146 -64.37 4.52 -17.10
N ASN A 147 -64.62 5.61 -17.82
CA ASN A 147 -65.89 6.03 -18.42
C ASN A 147 -66.43 5.03 -19.48
N GLY A 148 -67.75 4.86 -19.57
CA GLY A 148 -68.42 4.06 -20.59
C GLY A 148 -69.93 4.34 -20.68
N SER A 149 -70.31 5.19 -21.64
CA SER A 149 -71.69 5.54 -22.00
C SER A 149 -72.57 4.34 -22.39
N THR A 150 -73.88 4.41 -22.12
CA THR A 150 -74.95 4.44 -23.15
C THR A 150 -76.36 4.33 -22.53
N ARG A 151 -77.29 5.16 -23.06
CA ARG A 151 -78.73 4.92 -23.38
C ARG A 151 -79.68 4.50 -22.24
N SER A 152 -80.98 4.77 -22.19
CA SER A 152 -81.99 5.60 -22.88
C SER A 152 -83.31 5.27 -22.13
N SER A 153 -84.33 6.14 -22.22
CA SER A 153 -85.79 5.86 -22.03
C SER A 153 -86.23 5.46 -20.61
N SER A 154 -87.31 5.99 -20.01
CA SER A 154 -88.54 6.63 -20.50
C SER A 154 -89.10 7.55 -19.42
#